data_AF-A0AA40BER7-F1
#
_entry.id   AF-A0AA40BER7-F1
#
_cell.length_a   1.000
_cell.length_b   1.000
_cell.length_c   1.000
_cell.angle_alpha   90.00
_cell.angle_beta   90.00
_cell.angle_gamma   90.00
#
_symmetry.space_group_name_H-M   'P 1'
#
loop_
_entity.id
_entity.type
_entity.pdbx_description
1 polymer ?
#
loop_
_entity_poly.entity_id
_entity_poly.type
_entity_poly.pdbx_seq_one_letter_code
_entity_poly.pdbx_strand_id
1 'polypeptide(L)'
;MSTEQPPPPPPPPPPPPSNNQDLDTDMPPAPPLLPPSQSQQQPPPPPPPPPEASDPPPTSDDPLPSDNNNNNNVPSSEPPITPGPRALRLRQLFQQTTSHTLDKLSPANFRECFPTIAKKAPGTLDNVHRQMIERLSTLWNREFERILETRSVIQKLNELELLIQEAQQKRREAQSQSQSQSQSRGVPVPPHTLDAEVVLQAHLRTYVKEQTGVLEGRLGEVRGENKRLFEEILAQRREMEGLLSGVEGIVGDIKGASEFLGGVVGELEIETRGVEGELGRVVGGGIWYG
;
A
#
# COMPACT_ATOMS: atom_id res chain seq x y z
N MET A 1 -77.05 20.17 8.94
CA MET A 1 -76.64 21.29 8.07
C MET A 1 -75.74 22.19 8.89
N SER A 2 -74.44 21.92 8.85
CA SER A 2 -73.38 22.78 9.38
C SER A 2 -72.31 22.82 8.30
N THR A 3 -72.11 23.98 7.69
CA THR A 3 -71.14 24.21 6.62
C THR A 3 -69.80 24.59 7.22
N GLU A 4 -68.85 23.66 7.19
CA GLU A 4 -67.46 23.89 7.59
C GLU A 4 -66.70 24.47 6.39
N GLN A 5 -66.14 25.67 6.59
CA GLN A 5 -65.49 26.47 5.56
C GLN A 5 -63.99 26.19 5.56
N PRO A 6 -63.36 25.84 4.42
CA PRO A 6 -61.95 25.49 4.37
C PRO A 6 -61.02 26.72 4.45
N PRO A 7 -59.80 26.58 5.01
CA PRO A 7 -58.86 27.68 5.23
C PRO A 7 -58.20 28.18 3.94
N PRO A 8 -57.75 29.46 3.90
CA PRO A 8 -57.19 30.10 2.71
C PRO A 8 -55.77 29.58 2.35
N PRO A 9 -55.40 29.59 1.06
CA PRO A 9 -54.09 29.12 0.59
C PRO A 9 -52.95 30.09 0.91
N PRO A 10 -51.70 29.60 1.05
CA PRO A 10 -50.52 30.42 1.34
C PRO A 10 -50.07 31.29 0.15
N PRO A 11 -49.38 32.42 0.41
CA PRO A 11 -48.92 33.35 -0.63
C PRO A 11 -47.77 32.76 -1.48
N PRO A 12 -47.64 33.19 -2.76
CA PRO A 12 -46.62 32.69 -3.67
C PRO A 12 -45.21 33.22 -3.34
N PRO A 13 -44.14 32.47 -3.68
CA PRO A 13 -42.75 32.86 -3.45
C PRO A 13 -42.29 34.02 -4.35
N PRO A 14 -41.29 34.81 -3.93
CA PRO A 14 -40.76 35.94 -4.71
C PRO A 14 -40.01 35.48 -5.97
N PRO A 15 -39.99 36.29 -7.05
CA PRO A 15 -39.31 35.96 -8.29
C PRO A 15 -37.77 36.00 -8.15
N PRO A 16 -37.03 35.22 -8.95
CA PRO A 16 -35.57 35.26 -8.98
C PRO A 16 -35.06 36.58 -9.60
N PRO A 17 -33.89 37.09 -9.18
CA PRO A 17 -33.32 38.30 -9.77
C PRO A 17 -32.92 38.06 -11.23
N SER A 18 -33.42 38.93 -12.10
CA SER A 18 -33.08 38.98 -13.52
C SER A 18 -31.61 39.37 -13.70
N ASN A 19 -30.91 38.48 -14.40
CA ASN A 19 -29.65 38.73 -15.09
C ASN A 19 -29.83 39.91 -16.08
N ASN A 20 -28.99 40.94 -15.99
CA ASN A 20 -28.72 41.87 -17.09
C ASN A 20 -27.43 42.68 -16.83
N GLN A 21 -26.46 42.41 -17.69
CA GLN A 21 -25.66 43.36 -18.48
C GLN A 21 -24.51 44.14 -17.81
N ASP A 22 -23.32 43.81 -18.31
CA ASP A 22 -22.40 44.69 -19.05
C ASP A 22 -22.17 46.09 -18.50
N LEU A 23 -20.95 46.30 -17.99
CA LEU A 23 -20.25 47.57 -18.10
C LEU A 23 -18.76 47.28 -18.27
N ASP A 24 -18.30 47.52 -19.50
CA ASP A 24 -16.91 47.74 -19.88
C ASP A 24 -16.25 48.79 -18.99
N THR A 25 -15.03 48.54 -18.52
CA THR A 25 -14.06 49.60 -18.20
C THR A 25 -12.64 49.09 -18.46
N ASP A 26 -12.00 49.84 -19.35
CA ASP A 26 -10.62 49.84 -19.83
C ASP A 26 -9.49 49.14 -19.06
N MET A 27 -8.64 48.53 -19.89
CA MET A 27 -7.39 47.83 -19.61
C MET A 27 -6.20 48.79 -19.39
N PRO A 28 -5.12 48.34 -18.73
CA PRO A 28 -3.79 48.56 -19.31
C PRO A 28 -3.08 47.23 -19.67
N PRO A 29 -2.31 47.20 -20.77
CA PRO A 29 -1.84 45.96 -21.39
C PRO A 29 -0.65 45.33 -20.65
N ALA A 30 -0.73 44.01 -20.43
CA ALA A 30 0.38 43.20 -19.96
C ALA A 30 1.40 42.92 -21.08
N PRO A 31 2.72 42.85 -20.79
CA PRO A 31 3.76 42.62 -21.79
C PRO A 31 3.74 41.18 -22.34
N PRO A 32 4.13 40.96 -23.61
CA PRO A 32 4.06 39.65 -24.26
C PRO A 32 5.11 38.69 -23.70
N LEU A 33 4.65 37.57 -23.14
CA LEU A 33 5.47 36.40 -22.82
C LEU A 33 5.82 35.65 -24.11
N LEU A 34 7.11 35.48 -24.36
CA LEU A 34 7.69 34.67 -25.42
C LEU A 34 7.33 33.17 -25.22
N PRO A 35 7.12 32.40 -26.31
CA PRO A 35 6.87 30.97 -26.22
C PRO A 35 8.14 30.17 -25.90
N PRO A 36 8.07 29.09 -25.11
CA PRO A 36 9.20 28.18 -24.94
C PRO A 36 9.41 27.34 -26.20
N SER A 37 10.65 27.33 -26.68
CA SER A 37 11.15 26.49 -27.78
C SER A 37 10.80 25.01 -27.57
N GLN A 38 10.05 24.44 -28.51
CA GLN A 38 9.87 23.01 -28.63
C GLN A 38 11.12 22.40 -29.29
N SER A 39 11.99 21.81 -28.48
CA SER A 39 12.97 20.83 -28.97
C SER A 39 12.33 19.44 -28.84
N GLN A 40 11.83 18.92 -29.95
CA GLN A 40 11.45 17.52 -30.09
C GLN A 40 12.72 16.66 -29.96
N GLN A 41 12.81 15.84 -28.91
CA GLN A 41 13.71 14.68 -28.88
C GLN A 41 12.87 13.43 -29.12
N GLN A 42 12.97 12.90 -30.34
CA GLN A 42 12.51 11.55 -30.69
C GLN A 42 13.41 10.51 -29.99
N PRO A 43 12.87 9.39 -29.50
CA PRO A 43 13.68 8.26 -29.05
C PRO A 43 14.34 7.55 -30.25
N PRO A 44 15.57 7.02 -30.11
CA PRO A 44 16.26 6.33 -31.20
C PRO A 44 15.61 4.98 -31.55
N PRO A 45 15.62 4.57 -32.84
CA PRO A 45 15.12 3.27 -33.28
C PRO A 45 16.07 2.12 -32.90
N PRO A 46 15.55 0.90 -32.70
CA PRO A 46 16.36 -0.28 -32.38
C PRO A 46 17.19 -0.77 -33.58
N PRO A 47 18.37 -1.37 -33.35
CA PRO A 47 19.22 -1.91 -34.41
C PRO A 47 18.64 -3.17 -35.07
N PRO A 48 18.92 -3.42 -36.37
CA PRO A 48 18.42 -4.58 -37.10
C PRO A 48 19.11 -5.89 -36.70
N PRO A 49 18.43 -7.05 -36.80
CA PRO A 49 19.00 -8.36 -36.49
C PRO A 49 19.98 -8.84 -37.59
N PRO A 50 21.09 -9.52 -37.22
CA PRO A 50 21.99 -10.17 -38.17
C PRO A 50 21.40 -11.47 -38.78
N PRO A 51 21.89 -11.90 -39.95
CA PRO A 51 21.26 -12.94 -40.77
C PRO A 51 21.54 -14.37 -40.30
N GLU A 52 20.54 -15.19 -40.62
CA GLU A 52 20.41 -16.65 -40.56
C GLU A 52 21.56 -17.39 -41.28
N ALA A 53 22.19 -18.35 -40.58
CA ALA A 53 22.98 -19.42 -41.22
C ALA A 53 23.06 -20.68 -40.31
N SER A 54 22.31 -21.71 -40.74
CA SER A 54 22.73 -23.12 -40.83
C SER A 54 23.01 -23.96 -39.56
N ASP A 55 22.08 -24.88 -39.27
CA ASP A 55 22.23 -26.18 -38.56
C ASP A 55 23.39 -27.07 -39.10
N PRO A 56 23.89 -28.17 -38.44
CA PRO A 56 23.12 -29.17 -37.65
C PRO A 56 23.90 -29.85 -36.45
N PRO A 57 23.57 -31.06 -35.89
CA PRO A 57 23.34 -31.34 -34.45
C PRO A 57 24.34 -32.40 -33.88
N PRO A 58 24.06 -33.31 -32.89
CA PRO A 58 23.22 -33.35 -31.66
C PRO A 58 24.02 -33.78 -30.38
N THR A 59 23.51 -33.56 -29.14
CA THR A 59 23.43 -34.56 -28.02
C THR A 59 22.84 -34.01 -26.70
N SER A 60 21.74 -34.66 -26.28
CA SER A 60 21.30 -35.13 -24.94
C SER A 60 21.42 -34.31 -23.62
N ASP A 61 20.29 -34.36 -22.89
CA ASP A 61 20.05 -34.38 -21.43
C ASP A 61 19.35 -33.17 -20.75
N ASP A 62 18.23 -33.52 -20.07
CA ASP A 62 17.23 -32.80 -19.22
C ASP A 62 17.72 -31.71 -18.22
N PRO A 63 16.85 -30.97 -17.47
CA PRO A 63 15.39 -30.75 -17.54
C PRO A 63 14.95 -29.25 -17.50
N LEU A 64 13.71 -28.96 -17.92
CA LEU A 64 13.04 -27.65 -17.87
C LEU A 64 12.73 -27.16 -16.44
N PRO A 65 12.98 -25.86 -16.13
CA PRO A 65 12.15 -25.07 -15.23
C PRO A 65 11.31 -24.05 -16.02
N SER A 66 10.02 -24.02 -15.69
CA SER A 66 9.01 -23.11 -16.22
C SER A 66 9.24 -21.67 -15.75
N ASP A 67 9.30 -20.74 -16.71
CA ASP A 67 9.01 -19.32 -16.48
C ASP A 67 7.98 -18.85 -17.52
N ASN A 68 6.77 -18.54 -17.08
CA ASN A 68 5.98 -17.50 -17.72
C ASN A 68 4.91 -16.93 -16.77
N ASN A 69 5.31 -15.86 -16.09
CA ASN A 69 4.43 -14.90 -15.42
C ASN A 69 3.73 -14.01 -16.46
N ASN A 70 2.40 -14.02 -16.51
CA ASN A 70 1.56 -12.88 -16.08
C ASN A 70 0.11 -12.91 -16.60
N ASN A 71 -0.78 -12.64 -15.64
CA ASN A 71 -2.11 -12.02 -15.74
C ASN A 71 -3.27 -12.79 -16.39
N ASN A 72 -4.12 -13.40 -15.55
CA ASN A 72 -5.42 -12.78 -15.21
C ASN A 72 -6.22 -13.56 -14.16
N ASN A 73 -6.69 -12.80 -13.16
CA ASN A 73 -7.87 -13.05 -12.32
C ASN A 73 -7.87 -14.27 -11.38
N VAL A 74 -7.27 -14.09 -10.19
CA VAL A 74 -7.57 -14.92 -9.03
C VAL A 74 -8.82 -14.34 -8.35
N PRO A 75 -9.94 -15.07 -8.21
CA PRO A 75 -10.97 -14.64 -7.27
C PRO A 75 -10.34 -14.75 -5.88
N SER A 76 -10.16 -13.61 -5.20
CA SER A 76 -9.84 -13.57 -3.78
C SER A 76 -10.82 -14.50 -3.05
N SER A 77 -10.34 -15.67 -2.63
CA SER A 77 -11.06 -16.50 -1.67
C SER A 77 -11.07 -15.70 -0.38
N GLU A 78 -12.15 -14.95 -0.14
CA GLU A 78 -12.39 -14.34 1.16
C GLU A 78 -12.21 -15.44 2.22
N PRO A 79 -11.42 -15.19 3.28
CA PRO A 79 -11.28 -16.17 4.34
C PRO A 79 -12.67 -16.48 4.90
N PRO A 80 -12.95 -17.72 5.31
CA PRO A 80 -14.25 -18.10 5.83
C PRO A 80 -14.63 -17.16 6.97
N ILE A 81 -15.70 -16.38 6.76
CA ILE A 81 -16.18 -15.39 7.74
C ILE A 81 -16.60 -16.17 8.98
N THR A 82 -15.73 -16.18 9.98
CA THR A 82 -15.99 -16.92 11.21
C THR A 82 -17.11 -16.19 11.96
N PRO A 83 -18.20 -16.87 12.34
CA PRO A 83 -19.31 -16.21 13.00
C PRO A 83 -18.89 -15.71 14.38
N GLY A 84 -19.02 -14.40 14.60
CA GLY A 84 -18.82 -13.79 15.91
C GLY A 84 -19.87 -14.21 16.93
N PRO A 85 -19.70 -13.84 18.22
CA PRO A 85 -20.56 -14.29 19.32
C PRO A 85 -22.03 -13.93 19.10
N ARG A 86 -22.28 -12.75 18.52
CA ARG A 86 -23.63 -12.28 18.20
C ARG A 86 -24.26 -13.01 17.02
N ALA A 87 -23.49 -13.27 15.96
CA ALA A 87 -23.96 -14.05 14.82
C ALA A 87 -24.31 -15.48 15.24
N LEU A 88 -23.48 -16.08 16.09
CA LEU A 88 -23.72 -17.40 16.67
C LEU A 88 -25.01 -17.42 17.50
N ARG A 89 -25.22 -16.41 18.36
CA ARG A 89 -26.44 -16.28 19.16
C ARG A 89 -27.69 -16.11 18.31
N LEU A 90 -27.59 -15.38 17.20
CA LEU A 90 -28.70 -15.21 16.25
C LEU A 90 -29.08 -16.55 15.59
N ARG A 91 -28.10 -17.37 15.18
CA ARG A 91 -28.35 -18.71 14.64
C ARG A 91 -28.97 -19.64 15.69
N GLN A 92 -28.46 -19.61 16.92
CA GLN A 92 -29.02 -20.39 18.03
C GLN A 92 -30.47 -20.00 18.33
N LEU A 93 -30.77 -18.71 18.39
CA LEU A 93 -32.11 -18.22 18.66
C LEU A 93 -33.08 -18.65 17.54
N PHE A 94 -32.65 -18.59 16.29
CA PHE A 94 -33.44 -19.07 15.16
C PHE A 94 -33.74 -20.57 15.26
N GLN A 95 -32.73 -21.39 15.55
CA GLN A 95 -32.89 -22.83 15.75
C GLN A 95 -33.85 -23.15 16.91
N GLN A 96 -33.65 -22.48 18.06
CA GLN A 96 -34.51 -22.65 19.23
C GLN A 96 -35.96 -22.27 18.94
N THR A 97 -36.17 -21.14 18.26
CA THR A 97 -37.52 -20.67 17.90
C THR A 97 -38.18 -21.63 16.91
N THR A 98 -37.43 -22.08 15.91
CA THR A 98 -37.91 -23.05 14.91
C THR A 98 -38.33 -24.36 15.58
N SER A 99 -37.47 -24.97 16.39
CA SER A 99 -37.81 -26.18 17.13
C SER A 99 -39.04 -25.97 18.01
N HIS A 100 -39.09 -24.85 18.76
CA HIS A 100 -40.24 -24.55 19.61
C HIS A 100 -41.55 -24.43 18.82
N THR A 101 -41.53 -23.77 17.66
CA THR A 101 -42.72 -23.64 16.81
C THR A 101 -43.16 -24.98 16.19
N LEU A 102 -42.20 -25.83 15.80
CA LEU A 102 -42.50 -27.15 15.26
C LEU A 102 -42.99 -28.12 16.35
N ASP A 103 -42.48 -28.02 17.58
CA ASP A 103 -42.92 -28.83 18.72
C ASP A 103 -44.38 -28.54 19.10
N LYS A 104 -44.85 -27.30 18.90
CA LYS A 104 -46.27 -26.95 19.12
C LYS A 104 -47.21 -27.62 18.12
N LEU A 105 -46.71 -27.96 16.94
CA LEU A 105 -47.42 -28.79 15.96
C LEU A 105 -47.29 -30.26 16.36
N SER A 106 -47.77 -30.61 17.55
CA SER A 106 -47.71 -31.99 18.04
C SER A 106 -48.62 -32.91 17.20
N PRO A 107 -48.28 -34.20 17.05
CA PRO A 107 -49.13 -35.15 16.32
C PRO A 107 -50.52 -35.31 16.97
N ALA A 108 -50.64 -35.12 18.29
CA ALA A 108 -51.93 -35.16 18.99
C ALA A 108 -52.82 -33.98 18.56
N ASN A 109 -52.28 -32.75 18.58
CA ASN A 109 -52.99 -31.55 18.13
C ASN A 109 -53.40 -31.67 16.66
N PHE A 110 -52.55 -32.27 15.83
CA PHE A 110 -52.85 -32.48 14.41
C PHE A 110 -53.98 -33.49 14.19
N ARG A 111 -54.06 -34.55 15.00
CA ARG A 111 -55.11 -35.58 14.92
C ARG A 111 -56.47 -35.07 15.37
N GLU A 112 -56.51 -34.15 16.33
CA GLU A 112 -57.75 -33.48 16.77
C GLU A 112 -58.40 -32.66 15.65
N CYS A 113 -57.59 -32.02 14.79
CA CYS A 113 -58.08 -31.27 13.63
C CYS A 113 -58.63 -32.17 12.50
N PHE A 114 -58.23 -33.45 12.45
CA PHE A 114 -58.63 -34.40 11.40
C PHE A 114 -59.22 -35.71 11.97
N PRO A 115 -60.33 -35.64 12.71
CA PRO A 115 -60.82 -36.78 13.50
C PRO A 115 -61.27 -37.97 12.62
N THR A 116 -61.80 -37.71 11.44
CA THR A 116 -62.26 -38.76 10.50
C THR A 116 -61.09 -39.56 9.92
N ILE A 117 -60.00 -38.87 9.55
CA ILE A 117 -58.81 -39.50 8.96
C ILE A 117 -57.99 -40.18 10.06
N ALA A 118 -57.90 -39.57 11.25
CA ALA A 118 -57.24 -40.14 12.41
C ALA A 118 -57.81 -41.52 12.83
N LYS A 119 -59.12 -41.74 12.61
CA LYS A 119 -59.79 -43.03 12.87
C LYS A 119 -59.60 -44.04 11.73
N LYS A 120 -59.61 -43.58 10.48
CA LYS A 120 -59.59 -44.46 9.29
C LYS A 120 -58.18 -44.84 8.84
N ALA A 121 -57.21 -43.95 8.99
CA ALA A 121 -55.84 -44.14 8.51
C ALA A 121 -54.84 -43.31 9.36
N PRO A 122 -54.58 -43.70 10.62
CA PRO A 122 -53.68 -42.96 11.50
C PRO A 122 -52.25 -42.92 10.97
N GLY A 123 -51.75 -44.01 10.38
CA GLY A 123 -50.38 -44.07 9.84
C GLY A 123 -50.13 -43.12 8.67
N THR A 124 -51.12 -42.93 7.79
CA THR A 124 -51.01 -41.95 6.69
C THR A 124 -50.97 -40.52 7.24
N LEU A 125 -51.78 -40.22 8.25
CA LEU A 125 -51.82 -38.89 8.87
C LEU A 125 -50.52 -38.56 9.60
N ASP A 126 -49.95 -39.51 10.35
CA ASP A 126 -48.66 -39.37 11.03
C ASP A 126 -47.51 -39.19 10.01
N ASN A 127 -47.58 -39.85 8.85
CA ASN A 127 -46.61 -39.67 7.77
C ASN A 127 -46.70 -38.28 7.11
N VAL A 128 -47.91 -37.78 6.85
CA VAL A 128 -48.11 -36.42 6.30
C VAL A 128 -47.61 -35.37 7.29
N HIS A 129 -47.92 -35.52 8.57
CA HIS A 129 -47.45 -34.64 9.63
C HIS A 129 -45.92 -34.58 9.69
N ARG A 130 -45.25 -35.76 9.70
CA ARG A 130 -43.79 -35.84 9.70
C ARG A 130 -43.18 -35.17 8.46
N GLN A 131 -43.71 -35.46 7.28
CA GLN A 131 -43.24 -34.86 6.02
C GLN A 131 -43.43 -33.34 6.01
N MET A 132 -44.54 -32.84 6.55
CA MET A 132 -44.81 -31.41 6.66
C MET A 132 -43.77 -30.72 7.56
N ILE A 133 -43.52 -31.27 8.76
CA ILE A 133 -42.53 -30.71 9.69
C ILE A 133 -41.12 -30.73 9.08
N GLU A 134 -40.74 -31.85 8.45
CA GLU A 134 -39.44 -31.99 7.81
C GLU A 134 -39.26 -30.96 6.70
N ARG A 135 -40.22 -30.87 5.77
CA ARG A 135 -40.19 -29.90 4.67
C ARG A 135 -40.15 -28.47 5.17
N LEU A 136 -40.96 -28.14 6.16
CA LEU A 136 -41.03 -26.79 6.74
C LEU A 136 -39.69 -26.42 7.39
N SER A 137 -39.12 -27.33 8.18
CA SER A 137 -37.79 -27.16 8.79
C SER A 137 -36.71 -26.94 7.72
N THR A 138 -36.68 -27.77 6.67
CA THR A 138 -35.71 -27.61 5.58
C THR A 138 -35.87 -26.27 4.86
N LEU A 139 -37.10 -25.87 4.52
CA LEU A 139 -37.37 -24.62 3.83
C LEU A 139 -36.99 -23.40 4.68
N TRP A 140 -37.34 -23.39 5.97
CA TRP A 140 -36.98 -22.32 6.88
C TRP A 140 -35.48 -22.18 7.05
N ASN A 141 -34.75 -23.29 7.26
CA ASN A 141 -33.30 -23.27 7.36
C ASN A 141 -32.66 -22.75 6.06
N ARG A 142 -33.16 -23.21 4.90
CA ARG A 142 -32.65 -22.77 3.59
C ARG A 142 -32.87 -21.27 3.36
N GLU A 143 -34.08 -20.77 3.61
CA GLU A 143 -34.38 -19.35 3.43
C GLU A 143 -33.62 -18.48 4.45
N PHE A 144 -33.41 -18.98 5.66
CA PHE A 144 -32.62 -18.28 6.67
C PHE A 144 -31.16 -18.12 6.23
N GLU A 145 -30.50 -19.19 5.79
CA GLU A 145 -29.13 -19.11 5.27
C GLU A 145 -29.07 -18.19 4.03
N ARG A 146 -30.04 -18.29 3.12
CA ARG A 146 -30.15 -17.37 1.97
C ARG A 146 -30.23 -15.91 2.39
N ILE A 147 -31.00 -15.59 3.44
CA ILE A 147 -31.12 -14.23 3.98
C ILE A 147 -29.82 -13.77 4.63
N LEU A 148 -29.13 -14.65 5.36
CA LEU A 148 -27.84 -14.35 5.98
C LEU A 148 -26.78 -13.99 4.94
N GLU A 149 -26.74 -14.73 3.83
CA GLU A 149 -25.85 -14.50 2.69
C GLU A 149 -26.24 -13.22 1.94
N THR A 150 -27.50 -13.09 1.50
CA THR A 150 -27.96 -11.96 0.66
C THR A 150 -27.74 -10.59 1.33
N ARG A 151 -27.83 -10.53 2.66
CA ARG A 151 -27.67 -9.28 3.42
C ARG A 151 -26.31 -9.11 4.06
N SER A 152 -25.41 -10.09 3.89
CA SER A 152 -24.09 -10.19 4.53
C SER A 152 -24.19 -9.96 6.04
N VAL A 153 -25.17 -10.60 6.69
CA VAL A 153 -25.51 -10.34 8.10
C VAL A 153 -24.35 -10.69 9.01
N ILE A 154 -23.67 -11.82 8.75
CA ILE A 154 -22.56 -12.29 9.58
C ILE A 154 -21.41 -11.28 9.57
N GLN A 155 -21.05 -10.76 8.39
CA GLN A 155 -20.04 -9.73 8.23
C GLN A 155 -20.39 -8.47 9.04
N LYS A 156 -21.61 -7.95 8.87
CA LYS A 156 -22.07 -6.73 9.57
C LYS A 156 -22.13 -6.92 11.09
N LEU A 157 -22.53 -8.10 11.56
CA LEU A 157 -22.54 -8.40 13.00
C LEU A 157 -21.12 -8.52 13.56
N ASN A 158 -20.17 -9.03 12.79
CA ASN A 158 -18.77 -9.08 13.16
C ASN A 158 -18.15 -7.67 13.20
N GLU A 159 -18.39 -6.85 12.17
CA GLU A 159 -17.98 -5.43 12.15
C GLU A 159 -18.55 -4.67 13.34
N LEU A 160 -19.83 -4.90 13.67
CA LEU A 160 -20.46 -4.30 14.83
C LEU A 160 -19.79 -4.74 16.16
N GLU A 161 -19.40 -6.01 16.29
CA GLU A 161 -18.70 -6.48 17.48
C GLU A 161 -17.31 -5.82 17.60
N LEU A 162 -16.60 -5.64 16.49
CA LEU A 162 -15.34 -4.89 16.47
C LEU A 162 -15.54 -3.43 16.91
N LEU A 163 -16.57 -2.75 16.41
CA LEU A 163 -16.89 -1.37 16.80
C LEU A 163 -17.26 -1.27 18.28
N ILE A 164 -17.98 -2.25 18.83
CA ILE A 164 -18.31 -2.29 20.26
C ILE A 164 -17.04 -2.47 21.10
N GLN A 165 -16.13 -3.37 20.69
CA GLN A 165 -14.87 -3.58 21.39
C GLN A 165 -14.01 -2.32 21.38
N GLU A 166 -13.88 -1.66 20.22
CA GLU A 166 -13.15 -0.39 20.09
C GLU A 166 -13.78 0.71 20.97
N ALA A 167 -15.11 0.83 20.97
CA ALA A 167 -15.80 1.81 21.80
C ALA A 167 -15.64 1.51 23.30
N GLN A 168 -15.64 0.24 23.70
CA GLN A 168 -15.37 -0.17 25.07
C GLN A 168 -13.92 0.11 25.47
N GLN A 169 -12.96 -0.15 24.58
CA GLN A 169 -11.56 0.16 24.80
C GLN A 169 -11.35 1.66 24.98
N LYS A 170 -11.85 2.50 24.07
CA LYS A 170 -11.81 3.97 24.18
C LYS A 170 -12.45 4.45 25.49
N ARG A 171 -13.55 3.83 25.93
CA ARG A 171 -14.17 4.14 27.21
C ARG A 171 -13.27 3.79 28.40
N ARG A 172 -12.58 2.65 28.37
CA ARG A 172 -11.64 2.22 29.43
C ARG A 172 -10.40 3.11 29.47
N GLU A 173 -9.85 3.48 28.31
CA GLU A 173 -8.72 4.40 28.18
C GLU A 173 -9.09 5.81 28.67
N ALA A 174 -10.27 6.32 28.29
CA ALA A 174 -10.77 7.57 28.82
C ALA A 174 -11.00 7.51 30.34
N GLN A 175 -11.44 6.37 30.87
CA GLN A 175 -11.59 6.14 32.31
C GLN A 175 -10.25 6.18 33.06
N SER A 176 -9.20 5.54 32.54
CA SER A 176 -7.86 5.57 33.16
C SER A 176 -7.20 6.95 33.07
N GLN A 177 -7.41 7.69 31.97
CA GLN A 177 -6.88 9.05 31.78
C GLN A 177 -7.63 10.10 32.61
N SER A 178 -8.94 9.92 32.85
CA SER A 178 -9.74 10.85 33.67
C SER A 178 -9.47 10.79 35.19
N GLN A 179 -8.63 9.87 35.68
CA GLN A 179 -8.08 9.97 37.04
C GLN A 179 -6.97 11.02 37.16
N SER A 180 -6.36 11.48 36.06
CA SER A 180 -5.27 12.47 36.08
C SER A 180 -5.62 13.83 35.48
N GLN A 181 -6.70 13.97 34.69
CA GLN A 181 -7.17 15.26 34.18
C GLN A 181 -8.69 15.41 34.28
N SER A 182 -9.14 16.42 35.03
CA SER A 182 -10.53 16.81 35.27
C SER A 182 -11.25 17.42 34.06
N GLN A 183 -10.93 17.01 32.84
CA GLN A 183 -11.60 17.53 31.66
C GLN A 183 -12.96 16.84 31.46
N SER A 184 -13.98 17.70 31.36
CA SER A 184 -15.39 17.41 31.17
C SER A 184 -15.62 16.20 30.25
N ARG A 185 -16.13 15.13 30.86
CA ARG A 185 -16.56 13.92 30.19
C ARG A 185 -17.81 14.25 29.35
N GLY A 186 -17.61 14.68 28.11
CA GLY A 186 -18.71 15.03 27.22
C GLY A 186 -19.70 13.87 27.05
N VAL A 187 -21.00 14.16 27.16
CA VAL A 187 -22.07 13.22 26.82
C VAL A 187 -21.91 12.83 25.35
N PRO A 188 -22.06 11.55 24.96
CA PRO A 188 -21.98 11.14 23.56
C PRO A 188 -23.01 11.93 22.73
N VAL A 189 -22.53 12.73 21.78
CA VAL A 189 -23.39 13.48 20.88
C VAL A 189 -23.98 12.51 19.86
N PRO A 190 -25.30 12.42 19.72
CA PRO A 190 -25.89 11.50 18.76
C PRO A 190 -25.59 11.94 17.32
N PRO A 191 -25.49 11.00 16.36
CA PRO A 191 -25.05 11.29 14.99
C PRO A 191 -25.92 12.29 14.23
N HIS A 192 -27.21 12.40 14.59
CA HIS A 192 -28.15 13.31 13.93
C HIS A 192 -28.05 14.77 14.39
N THR A 193 -27.31 15.05 15.46
CA THR A 193 -27.05 16.42 15.93
C THR A 193 -25.68 16.94 15.50
N LEU A 194 -24.94 16.16 14.71
CA LEU A 194 -23.63 16.55 14.20
C LEU A 194 -23.78 17.39 12.94
N ASP A 195 -22.99 18.46 12.87
CA ASP A 195 -22.91 19.32 11.69
C ASP A 195 -22.34 18.55 10.49
N ALA A 196 -22.82 18.90 9.29
CA ALA A 196 -22.40 18.26 8.04
C ALA A 196 -20.88 18.35 7.82
N GLU A 197 -20.26 19.47 8.20
CA GLU A 197 -18.80 19.64 8.09
C GLU A 197 -18.06 18.63 8.97
N VAL A 198 -18.52 18.38 10.19
CA VAL A 198 -17.88 17.42 11.10
C VAL A 198 -17.99 16.00 10.54
N VAL A 199 -19.14 15.66 9.94
CA VAL A 199 -19.34 14.37 9.26
C VAL A 199 -18.40 14.24 8.06
N LEU A 200 -18.31 15.26 7.22
CA LEU A 200 -17.41 15.27 6.07
C LEU A 200 -15.95 15.15 6.50
N GLN A 201 -15.51 15.95 7.48
CA GLN A 201 -14.16 15.87 8.02
C GLN A 201 -13.87 14.50 8.64
N ALA A 202 -14.82 13.89 9.34
CA ALA A 202 -14.66 12.55 9.90
C ALA A 202 -14.43 11.49 8.81
N HIS A 203 -15.12 11.59 7.67
CA HIS A 203 -14.90 10.73 6.51
C HIS A 203 -13.57 11.02 5.80
N LEU A 204 -13.21 12.29 5.62
CA LEU A 204 -11.94 12.66 4.99
C LEU A 204 -10.73 12.26 5.84
N ARG A 205 -10.88 12.26 7.17
CA ARG A 205 -9.80 11.86 8.09
C ARG A 205 -9.27 10.45 7.85
N THR A 206 -10.12 9.48 7.50
CA THR A 206 -9.64 8.12 7.22
C THR A 206 -8.76 8.10 5.97
N TYR A 207 -9.22 8.72 4.90
CA TYR A 207 -8.47 8.82 3.65
C TYR A 207 -7.16 9.60 3.84
N VAL A 208 -7.21 10.76 4.49
CA VAL A 208 -6.02 11.57 4.77
C VAL A 208 -5.02 10.77 5.61
N LYS A 209 -5.47 10.04 6.63
CA LYS A 209 -4.59 9.22 7.49
C LYS A 209 -3.87 8.12 6.70
N GLU A 210 -4.57 7.45 5.79
CA GLU A 210 -3.96 6.45 4.91
C GLU A 210 -2.91 7.09 4.00
N GLN A 211 -3.24 8.20 3.35
CA GLN A 211 -2.31 8.92 2.47
C GLN A 211 -1.08 9.45 3.24
N THR A 212 -1.27 9.99 4.45
CA THR A 212 -0.14 10.44 5.28
C THR A 212 0.76 9.27 5.67
N GLY A 213 0.20 8.10 5.99
CA GLY A 213 0.99 6.91 6.30
C GLY A 213 1.85 6.44 5.10
N VAL A 214 1.29 6.47 3.89
CA VAL A 214 2.03 6.14 2.66
C VAL A 214 3.17 7.14 2.42
N LEU A 215 2.88 8.44 2.56
CA LEU A 215 3.89 9.49 2.36
C LEU A 215 4.99 9.45 3.41
N GLU A 216 4.65 9.20 4.67
CA GLU A 216 5.61 9.01 5.76
C GLU A 216 6.51 7.80 5.53
N GLY A 217 5.95 6.69 5.03
CA GLY A 217 6.72 5.51 4.63
C GLY A 217 7.75 5.83 3.53
N ARG A 218 7.31 6.48 2.45
CA ARG A 218 8.20 6.90 1.34
C ARG A 218 9.26 7.90 1.79
N LEU A 219 8.89 8.85 2.65
CA LEU A 219 9.83 9.81 3.21
C LEU A 219 10.88 9.12 4.08
N GLY A 220 10.47 8.09 4.84
CA GLY A 220 11.37 7.25 5.62
C GLY A 220 12.35 6.48 4.75
N GLU A 221 11.88 5.88 3.66
CA GLU A 221 12.69 5.17 2.67
C GLU A 221 13.75 6.09 2.05
N VAL A 222 13.36 7.23 1.49
CA VAL A 222 14.27 8.20 0.87
C VAL A 222 15.29 8.75 1.88
N ARG A 223 14.87 9.01 3.12
CA ARG A 223 15.79 9.43 4.19
C ARG A 223 16.80 8.33 4.54
N GLY A 224 16.36 7.07 4.55
CA GLY A 224 17.23 5.91 4.75
C GLY A 224 18.27 5.77 3.63
N GLU A 225 17.84 5.89 2.37
CA GLU A 225 18.73 5.83 1.21
C GLU A 225 19.72 6.99 1.19
N ASN A 226 19.26 8.22 1.41
CA ASN A 226 20.14 9.39 1.48
C ASN A 226 21.20 9.26 2.57
N LYS A 227 20.82 8.72 3.74
CA LYS A 227 21.77 8.45 4.82
C LYS A 227 22.82 7.43 4.39
N ARG A 228 22.40 6.32 3.75
CA ARG A 228 23.31 5.29 3.23
C ARG A 228 24.29 5.86 2.20
N LEU A 229 23.78 6.63 1.23
CA LEU A 229 24.60 7.26 0.19
C LEU A 229 25.59 8.27 0.79
N PHE A 230 25.16 9.03 1.80
CA PHE A 230 26.05 9.97 2.47
C PHE A 230 27.19 9.27 3.23
N GLU A 231 26.89 8.16 3.91
CA GLU A 231 27.90 7.33 4.57
C GLU A 231 28.89 6.73 3.55
N GLU A 232 28.40 6.31 2.38
CA GLU A 232 29.22 5.82 1.27
C GLU A 232 30.15 6.91 0.70
N ILE A 233 29.64 8.12 0.46
CA ILE A 233 30.45 9.27 0.00
C ILE A 233 31.54 9.59 1.01
N LEU A 234 31.25 9.57 2.31
CA LEU A 234 32.26 9.82 3.34
C LEU A 234 33.32 8.71 3.42
N ALA A 235 32.95 7.47 3.14
CA ALA A 235 33.90 6.37 3.02
C ALA A 235 34.81 6.55 1.80
N GLN A 236 34.24 6.84 0.63
CA GLN A 236 34.98 7.09 -0.61
C GLN A 236 35.91 8.30 -0.49
N ARG A 237 35.49 9.37 0.19
CA ARG A 237 36.37 10.54 0.43
C ARG A 237 37.60 10.19 1.26
N ARG A 238 37.44 9.41 2.32
CA ARG A 238 38.58 8.92 3.12
C ARG A 238 39.49 7.99 2.33
N GLU A 239 38.92 7.15 1.46
CA GLU A 239 39.70 6.30 0.56
C GLU A 239 40.52 7.14 -0.43
N MET A 240 39.91 8.16 -1.06
CA MET A 240 40.62 9.08 -1.96
C MET A 240 41.75 9.84 -1.26
N GLU A 241 41.51 10.34 -0.05
CA GLU A 241 42.56 10.98 0.77
C GLU A 241 43.71 10.00 1.05
N GLY A 242 43.40 8.74 1.35
CA GLY A 242 44.38 7.67 1.51
C GLY A 242 45.20 7.44 0.23
N LEU A 243 44.53 7.28 -0.92
CA LEU A 243 45.18 7.06 -2.21
C LEU A 243 46.05 8.25 -2.62
N LEU A 244 45.58 9.49 -2.43
CA LEU A 244 46.33 10.70 -2.71
C LEU A 244 47.60 10.77 -1.85
N SER A 245 47.50 10.51 -0.55
CA SER A 245 48.67 10.49 0.34
C SER A 245 49.68 9.40 -0.05
N GLY A 246 49.20 8.25 -0.52
CA GLY A 246 50.05 7.17 -1.03
C GLY A 246 50.77 7.56 -2.31
N VAL A 247 50.08 8.20 -3.26
CA VAL A 247 50.69 8.70 -4.50
C VAL A 247 51.70 9.81 -4.20
N GLU A 248 51.39 10.75 -3.31
CA GLU A 248 52.32 11.79 -2.86
C GLU A 248 53.58 11.19 -2.24
N GLY A 249 53.44 10.12 -1.44
CA GLY A 249 54.56 9.34 -0.89
C GLY A 249 55.43 8.74 -2.00
N ILE A 250 54.83 8.02 -2.95
CA ILE A 250 55.56 7.41 -4.08
C ILE A 250 56.26 8.47 -4.94
N VAL A 251 55.61 9.61 -5.20
CA VAL A 251 56.24 10.73 -5.92
C VAL A 251 57.42 11.30 -5.13
N GLY A 252 57.30 11.40 -3.80
CA GLY A 252 58.40 11.74 -2.91
C GLY A 252 59.56 10.76 -3.01
N ASP A 253 59.28 9.46 -3.00
CA ASP A 253 60.28 8.40 -3.13
C ASP A 253 60.97 8.41 -4.49
N ILE A 254 60.23 8.63 -5.59
CA ILE A 254 60.79 8.78 -6.94
C ILE A 254 61.69 10.01 -7.02
N LYS A 255 61.27 11.14 -6.42
CA LYS A 255 62.10 12.35 -6.36
C LYS A 255 63.38 12.09 -5.56
N GLY A 256 63.28 11.47 -4.38
CA GLY A 256 64.45 11.10 -3.57
C GLY A 256 65.38 10.12 -4.28
N ALA A 257 64.84 9.12 -4.97
CA ALA A 257 65.62 8.17 -5.78
C ALA A 257 66.29 8.87 -6.98
N SER A 258 65.60 9.81 -7.64
CA SER A 258 66.16 10.61 -8.73
C SER A 258 67.27 11.55 -8.25
N GLU A 259 67.11 12.17 -7.08
CA GLU A 259 68.15 13.00 -6.45
C GLU A 259 69.37 12.16 -6.08
N PHE A 260 69.15 10.97 -5.50
CA PHE A 260 70.23 10.02 -5.20
C PHE A 260 70.98 9.59 -6.46
N LEU A 261 70.26 9.17 -7.51
CA LEU A 261 70.87 8.81 -8.80
C LEU A 261 71.60 10.00 -9.43
N GLY A 262 71.06 11.22 -9.35
CA GLY A 262 71.74 12.43 -9.82
C GLY A 262 73.07 12.68 -9.11
N GLY A 263 73.12 12.42 -7.80
CA GLY A 263 74.37 12.48 -7.02
C GLY A 263 75.38 11.43 -7.46
N VAL A 264 74.95 10.17 -7.65
CA VAL A 264 75.82 9.07 -8.13
C VAL A 264 76.31 9.34 -9.54
N VAL A 265 75.47 9.87 -10.44
CA VAL A 265 75.86 10.25 -11.81
C VAL A 265 76.89 11.38 -11.77
N GLY A 266 76.71 12.39 -10.90
CA GLY A 266 77.71 13.45 -10.72
C GLY A 266 79.05 12.93 -10.17
N GLU A 267 79.03 11.94 -9.27
CA GLU A 267 80.24 11.26 -8.78
C GLU A 267 80.91 10.44 -9.89
N LEU A 268 80.12 9.72 -10.68
CA LEU A 268 80.60 8.96 -11.84
C LEU A 268 81.17 9.87 -12.94
N GLU A 269 80.62 11.06 -13.15
CA GLU A 269 81.14 12.08 -14.07
C GLU A 269 82.50 12.61 -13.61
N ILE A 270 82.71 12.77 -12.30
CA ILE A 270 84.00 13.17 -11.74
C ILE A 270 85.00 12.03 -11.84
N GLU A 271 84.59 10.80 -11.55
CA GLU A 271 85.43 9.61 -11.66
C GLU A 271 85.82 9.32 -13.12
N THR A 272 84.87 9.36 -14.06
CA THR A 272 85.15 9.19 -15.49
C THR A 272 86.04 10.30 -16.04
N ARG A 273 85.85 11.56 -15.62
CA ARG A 273 86.76 12.66 -15.98
C ARG A 273 88.15 12.51 -15.33
N GLY A 274 88.23 11.93 -14.15
CA GLY A 274 89.49 11.57 -13.48
C GLY A 274 90.22 10.45 -14.22
N VAL A 275 89.52 9.38 -14.57
CA VAL A 275 90.05 8.23 -15.33
C VAL A 275 90.43 8.63 -16.76
N GLU A 276 89.67 9.50 -17.43
CA GLU A 276 90.01 10.04 -18.75
C GLU A 276 91.24 10.97 -18.66
N GLY A 277 91.38 11.74 -17.58
CA GLY A 277 92.58 12.52 -17.28
C GLY A 277 93.82 11.65 -16.97
N GLU A 278 93.65 10.50 -16.31
CA GLU A 278 94.72 9.53 -16.06
C GLU A 278 95.10 8.74 -17.32
N LEU A 279 94.13 8.31 -18.14
CA LEU A 279 94.37 7.72 -19.46
C LEU A 279 95.05 8.72 -20.41
N GLY A 280 94.66 10.00 -20.38
CA GLY A 280 95.34 11.08 -21.11
C GLY A 280 96.77 11.32 -20.63
N ARG A 281 97.07 11.11 -19.34
CA ARG A 281 98.44 11.17 -18.79
C ARG A 281 99.30 9.96 -19.18
N VAL A 282 98.72 8.76 -19.20
CA VAL A 282 99.42 7.54 -19.62
C VAL A 282 99.69 7.54 -21.13
N VAL A 283 98.82 8.14 -21.94
CA VAL A 283 99.04 8.31 -23.39
C VAL A 283 99.92 9.53 -23.71
N GLY A 284 99.95 10.57 -22.87
CA GLY A 284 100.78 11.78 -23.05
C GLY A 284 102.19 11.75 -22.43
N GLY A 285 102.53 10.72 -21.65
CA GLY A 285 103.85 10.53 -21.03
C GLY A 285 104.85 9.73 -21.89
N GLY A 286 104.43 9.23 -23.04
CA GLY A 286 105.31 8.66 -24.05
C GLY A 286 105.70 9.72 -25.06
N ILE A 287 106.98 9.71 -25.47
CA ILE A 287 107.62 10.56 -26.48
C ILE A 287 108.23 11.86 -25.91
N TRP A 288 109.51 11.79 -25.52
CA TRP A 288 110.65 12.40 -26.22
C TRP A 288 111.88 12.33 -25.30
N TYR A 289 112.72 11.31 -25.54
CA TYR A 289 114.15 11.35 -25.23
C TYR A 289 114.80 12.36 -26.18
N GLY A 290 115.57 13.28 -25.62
CA GLY A 290 116.38 14.30 -26.30
C GLY A 290 117.16 15.09 -25.27
#